data_AF-A0AAV6B472-F1
#
_entry.id   AF-A0AAV6B472-F1
#
_cell.length_a   1.000
_cell.length_b   1.000
_cell.length_c   1.000
_cell.angle_alpha   90.00
_cell.angle_beta   90.00
_cell.angle_gamma   90.00
#
_symmetry.space_group_name_H-M   'P 1'
#
loop_
_entity.id
_entity.type
_entity.pdbx_description
1 polymer ?
#
loop_
_entity_poly.entity_id
_entity_poly.type
_entity_poly.pdbx_seq_one_letter_code
_entity_poly.pdbx_strand_id
1 'polypeptide(L)'
;MAEYLRQYGTNVETLLATQDKDHLKLAAELFPNDPRVQYAVVARDIFPEARREWLDRFKASAPDNALAGYLSAREYLRAGDREQGLKDFAEAARRPHYNDYSLEQVLNMEDAQLSAGRGLAEAKVAAGSGLLLPQLAALKGLSQDIQQMQKDYIAAGDRASAEALAQMGRSLAQQLTTGEGSRVLINQLVGAAIERIVLSPLGTDYQPAFLDGTVQQRFDELQTFRQSVKELIQGFEPWMTGASETELISYFDRMKLQGEYKALLWLQNRHGLR
;
A
#
# COMPACT_ATOMS: atom_id res chain seq x y z
N MET A 1 -1.18 -24.43 -8.56
CA MET A 1 -0.29 -24.16 -7.41
C MET A 1 0.62 -25.34 -7.07
N ALA A 2 0.10 -26.56 -6.84
CA ALA A 2 0.95 -27.75 -6.63
C ALA A 2 1.92 -28.02 -7.81
N GLU A 3 1.49 -27.78 -9.05
CA GLU A 3 2.35 -27.89 -10.23
C GLU A 3 3.46 -26.83 -10.25
N TYR A 4 3.17 -25.60 -9.80
CA TYR A 4 4.13 -24.51 -9.74
C TYR A 4 5.28 -24.80 -8.77
N LEU A 5 4.95 -25.28 -7.56
CA LEU A 5 5.94 -25.73 -6.57
C LEU A 5 6.75 -26.95 -7.05
N ARG A 6 6.12 -27.85 -7.81
CA ARG A 6 6.82 -29.01 -8.41
C ARG A 6 7.81 -28.58 -9.48
N GLN A 7 7.40 -27.66 -10.35
CA GLN A 7 8.17 -27.23 -11.52
C GLN A 7 9.32 -26.28 -11.16
N TYR A 8 9.09 -25.35 -10.23
CA TYR A 8 10.05 -24.31 -9.87
C TYR A 8 10.70 -24.50 -8.48
N GLY A 9 10.35 -25.59 -7.79
CA GLY A 9 10.84 -25.92 -6.47
C GLY A 9 10.16 -25.12 -5.36
N THR A 10 10.64 -25.32 -4.13
CA THR A 10 10.19 -24.59 -2.95
C THR A 10 11.14 -23.42 -2.68
N ASN A 11 10.74 -22.22 -3.09
CA ASN A 11 11.49 -20.98 -2.93
C ASN A 11 10.55 -19.84 -2.47
N VAL A 12 11.10 -18.65 -2.21
CA VAL A 12 10.30 -17.50 -1.73
C VAL A 12 9.19 -17.15 -2.72
N GLU A 13 9.51 -17.05 -4.01
CA GLU A 13 8.59 -16.63 -5.07
C GLU A 13 7.39 -17.58 -5.16
N THR A 14 7.65 -18.88 -5.19
CA THR A 14 6.63 -19.93 -5.30
C THR A 14 5.75 -20.04 -4.07
N LEU A 15 6.33 -19.92 -2.87
CA LEU A 15 5.57 -19.96 -1.61
C LEU A 15 4.69 -18.72 -1.44
N LEU A 16 5.22 -17.52 -1.74
CA LEU A 16 4.45 -16.27 -1.65
C LEU A 16 3.36 -16.17 -2.72
N ALA A 17 3.58 -16.72 -3.93
CA ALA A 17 2.56 -16.77 -4.98
C ALA A 17 1.26 -17.45 -4.53
N THR A 18 1.36 -18.44 -3.64
CA THR A 18 0.21 -19.22 -3.16
C THR A 18 -0.81 -18.39 -2.39
N GLN A 19 -0.33 -17.35 -1.70
CA GLN A 19 -1.09 -16.61 -0.70
C GLN A 19 -1.69 -17.49 0.42
N ASP A 20 -1.28 -18.75 0.55
CA ASP A 20 -1.82 -19.68 1.51
C ASP A 20 -1.07 -19.60 2.84
N LYS A 21 -1.78 -19.68 3.97
CA LYS A 21 -1.19 -19.46 5.29
C LYS A 21 -0.12 -20.50 5.64
N ASP A 22 -0.30 -21.75 5.23
CA ASP A 22 0.68 -22.81 5.57
C ASP A 22 1.94 -22.67 4.73
N HIS A 23 1.82 -22.28 3.46
CA HIS A 23 2.98 -21.92 2.63
C HIS A 23 3.71 -20.68 3.14
N LEU A 24 2.99 -19.69 3.70
CA LEU A 24 3.61 -18.52 4.33
C LEU A 24 4.37 -18.88 5.61
N LYS A 25 3.87 -19.81 6.42
CA LYS A 25 4.62 -20.36 7.57
C LYS A 25 5.89 -21.07 7.10
N LEU A 26 5.78 -21.93 6.08
CA LEU A 26 6.94 -22.61 5.51
C LEU A 26 7.96 -21.61 4.93
N ALA A 27 7.50 -20.54 4.27
CA ALA A 27 8.39 -19.48 3.79
C ALA A 27 9.12 -18.79 4.94
N ALA A 28 8.42 -18.53 6.04
CA ALA A 28 9.01 -17.94 7.24
C ALA A 28 10.07 -18.84 7.89
N GLU A 29 9.87 -20.15 7.88
CA GLU A 29 10.85 -21.13 8.37
C GLU A 29 12.10 -21.22 7.48
N LEU A 30 11.89 -21.29 6.16
CA LEU A 30 12.97 -21.50 5.20
C LEU A 30 13.74 -20.21 4.86
N PHE A 31 13.07 -19.06 4.87
CA PHE A 31 13.59 -17.78 4.41
C PHE A 31 13.32 -16.63 5.40
N PRO A 32 13.67 -16.76 6.70
CA PRO A 32 13.28 -15.79 7.74
C PRO A 32 13.90 -14.40 7.56
N ASN A 33 14.93 -14.27 6.72
CA ASN A 33 15.65 -13.01 6.49
C ASN A 33 15.23 -12.30 5.20
N ASP A 34 14.34 -12.90 4.39
CA ASP A 34 13.83 -12.26 3.18
C ASP A 34 12.74 -11.22 3.55
N PRO A 35 12.90 -9.95 3.17
CA PRO A 35 11.98 -8.89 3.57
C PRO A 35 10.57 -9.06 2.98
N ARG A 36 10.42 -9.76 1.85
CA ARG A 36 9.11 -10.09 1.26
C ARG A 36 8.36 -11.08 2.14
N VAL A 37 9.06 -12.06 2.70
CA VAL A 37 8.52 -13.04 3.64
C VAL A 37 8.14 -12.36 4.96
N GLN A 38 9.04 -11.55 5.52
CA GLN A 38 8.78 -10.81 6.76
C GLN A 38 7.58 -9.87 6.61
N TYR A 39 7.48 -9.16 5.48
CA TYR A 39 6.31 -8.37 5.15
C TYR A 39 5.03 -9.22 5.10
N ALA A 40 5.04 -10.34 4.35
CA ALA A 40 3.88 -11.20 4.23
C ALA A 40 3.42 -11.75 5.59
N VAL A 41 4.37 -12.15 6.46
CA VAL A 41 4.11 -12.60 7.83
C VAL A 41 3.42 -11.52 8.66
N VAL A 42 3.98 -10.30 8.69
CA VAL A 42 3.46 -9.19 9.50
C VAL A 42 2.12 -8.70 8.98
N ALA A 43 1.98 -8.54 7.66
CA ALA A 43 0.81 -7.94 7.05
C ALA A 43 -0.41 -8.89 7.09
N ARG A 44 -0.17 -10.21 7.11
CA ARG A 44 -1.23 -11.23 7.16
C ARG A 44 -1.41 -11.87 8.54
N ASP A 45 -0.70 -11.35 9.54
CA ASP A 45 -0.82 -11.78 10.92
C ASP A 45 -0.60 -13.29 11.09
N ILE A 46 0.48 -13.81 10.48
CA ILE A 46 0.77 -15.26 10.46
C ILE A 46 1.22 -15.75 11.84
N PHE A 47 1.99 -14.95 12.58
CA PHE A 47 2.46 -15.21 13.93
C PHE A 47 2.16 -14.02 14.85
N PRO A 48 0.91 -13.84 15.29
CA PRO A 48 0.52 -12.66 16.08
C PRO A 48 1.33 -12.52 17.37
N GLU A 49 1.68 -13.64 18.03
CA GLU A 49 2.46 -13.64 19.26
C GLU A 49 3.92 -13.20 19.05
N ALA A 50 4.46 -13.42 17.85
CA ALA A 50 5.82 -13.04 17.46
C ALA A 50 5.86 -11.78 16.58
N ARG A 51 4.75 -11.04 16.47
CA ARG A 51 4.60 -9.92 15.53
C ARG A 51 5.69 -8.86 15.69
N ARG A 52 6.06 -8.53 16.92
CA ARG A 52 7.13 -7.57 17.23
C ARG A 52 8.48 -8.04 16.67
N GLU A 53 8.84 -9.30 16.91
CA GLU A 53 10.10 -9.86 16.41
C GLU A 53 10.17 -9.81 14.87
N TRP A 54 9.07 -10.15 14.19
CA TRP A 54 8.98 -10.09 12.73
C TRP A 54 9.06 -8.67 12.18
N LEU A 55 8.48 -7.68 12.88
CA LEU A 55 8.62 -6.27 12.53
C LEU A 55 10.07 -5.80 12.67
N ASP A 56 10.76 -6.19 13.74
CA ASP A 56 12.15 -5.79 13.97
C ASP A 56 13.08 -6.43 12.92
N ARG A 57 12.84 -7.70 12.57
CA ARG A 57 13.50 -8.37 11.44
C ARG A 57 13.23 -7.65 10.11
N PHE A 58 11.98 -7.24 9.87
CA PHE A 58 11.62 -6.52 8.64
C PHE A 58 12.35 -5.17 8.53
N LYS A 59 12.39 -4.40 9.63
CA LYS A 59 13.15 -3.15 9.69
C LYS A 59 14.65 -3.38 9.41
N ALA A 60 15.21 -4.47 9.94
CA ALA A 60 16.62 -4.81 9.74
C ALA A 60 16.95 -5.26 8.31
N SER A 61 16.09 -6.08 7.68
CA SER A 61 16.29 -6.57 6.31
C SER A 61 15.99 -5.51 5.23
N ALA A 62 15.17 -4.51 5.54
CA ALA A 62 14.79 -3.44 4.60
C ALA A 62 14.88 -2.04 5.24
N PRO A 63 16.07 -1.58 5.66
CA PRO A 63 16.24 -0.36 6.46
C PRO A 63 15.81 0.93 5.74
N ASP A 64 15.82 0.93 4.41
CA ASP A 64 15.40 2.08 3.59
C ASP A 64 13.91 2.05 3.20
N ASN A 65 13.19 0.98 3.55
CA ASN A 65 11.76 0.85 3.26
C ASN A 65 10.91 1.43 4.41
N ALA A 66 10.18 2.51 4.13
CA ALA A 66 9.31 3.18 5.08
C ALA A 66 8.23 2.27 5.69
N LEU A 67 7.76 1.26 4.93
CA LEU A 67 6.63 0.42 5.32
C LEU A 67 6.87 -0.31 6.65
N ALA A 68 8.07 -0.86 6.86
CA ALA A 68 8.41 -1.56 8.10
C ALA A 68 8.29 -0.63 9.32
N GLY A 69 8.79 0.61 9.18
CA GLY A 69 8.71 1.63 10.21
C GLY A 69 7.28 2.04 10.55
N TYR A 70 6.40 2.22 9.55
CA TYR A 70 4.99 2.52 9.82
C TYR A 70 4.24 1.39 10.51
N LEU A 71 4.45 0.16 10.08
CA LEU A 71 3.81 -1.00 10.70
C LEU A 71 4.28 -1.19 12.16
N SER A 72 5.56 -0.89 12.42
CA SER A 72 6.15 -0.91 13.75
C SER A 72 5.66 0.24 14.64
N ALA A 73 5.57 1.45 14.10
CA ALA A 73 5.02 2.62 14.79
C ALA A 73 3.62 2.33 15.32
N ARG A 74 2.75 1.80 14.45
CA ARG A 74 1.38 1.43 14.86
C ARG A 74 1.37 0.38 15.96
N GLU A 75 2.26 -0.61 15.88
CA GLU A 75 2.34 -1.65 16.91
C GLU A 75 2.68 -1.06 18.28
N TYR A 76 3.63 -0.12 18.34
CA TYR A 76 3.97 0.57 19.59
C TYR A 76 2.81 1.43 20.10
N LEU A 77 2.15 2.18 19.21
CA LEU A 77 1.00 3.01 19.60
C LEU A 77 -0.16 2.17 20.13
N ARG A 78 -0.45 1.00 19.52
CA ARG A 78 -1.47 0.06 20.02
C ARG A 78 -1.12 -0.55 21.38
N ALA A 79 0.18 -0.71 21.66
CA ALA A 79 0.67 -1.16 22.96
C ALA A 79 0.71 -0.05 24.02
N GLY A 80 0.38 1.20 23.66
CA GLY A 80 0.43 2.36 24.55
C GLY A 80 1.80 3.03 24.64
N ASP A 81 2.80 2.54 23.90
CA ASP A 81 4.14 3.12 23.84
C ASP A 81 4.17 4.27 22.83
N ARG A 82 3.68 5.43 23.27
CA ARG A 82 3.59 6.65 22.47
C ARG A 82 4.95 7.14 21.99
N GLU A 83 5.97 7.04 22.83
CA GLU A 83 7.31 7.56 22.54
C GLU A 83 7.97 6.76 21.41
N GLN A 84 8.02 5.44 21.56
CA GLN A 84 8.64 4.60 20.55
C GLN A 84 7.81 4.56 19.25
N GLY A 85 6.48 4.64 19.36
CA GLY A 85 5.59 4.79 18.21
C GLY A 85 5.87 6.06 17.40
N LEU A 86 6.06 7.20 18.07
CA LEU A 86 6.43 8.46 17.40
C LEU A 86 7.81 8.40 16.77
N LYS A 87 8.78 7.79 17.45
CA LYS A 87 10.14 7.64 16.93
C LYS A 87 10.13 6.86 15.63
N ASP A 88 9.47 5.70 15.61
CA ASP A 88 9.37 4.87 14.41
C ASP A 88 8.60 5.57 13.28
N PHE A 89 7.55 6.31 13.62
CA PHE A 89 6.78 7.08 12.64
C PHE A 89 7.61 8.20 12.00
N ALA A 90 8.32 8.98 12.81
CA ALA A 90 9.16 10.08 12.35
C ALA A 90 10.34 9.59 11.49
N GLU A 91 10.91 8.43 11.84
CA GLU A 91 11.95 7.79 11.05
C GLU A 91 11.41 7.30 9.70
N ALA A 92 10.27 6.60 9.70
CA ALA A 92 9.62 6.11 8.49
C ALA A 92 9.23 7.24 7.52
N ALA A 93 8.71 8.35 8.04
CA ALA A 93 8.32 9.53 7.25
C ALA A 93 9.51 10.18 6.49
N ARG A 94 10.75 9.92 6.93
CA ARG A 94 11.98 10.42 6.29
C ARG A 94 12.61 9.43 5.31
N ARG A 95 12.11 8.20 5.24
CA ARG A 95 12.69 7.17 4.37
C ARG A 95 12.41 7.50 2.89
N PRO A 96 13.41 7.31 2.00
CA PRO A 96 13.29 7.67 0.58
C PRO A 96 12.42 6.69 -0.21
N HIS A 97 12.24 5.47 0.28
CA HIS A 97 11.56 4.39 -0.44
C HIS A 97 10.36 3.84 0.34
N TYR A 98 9.37 3.39 -0.43
CA TYR A 98 8.23 2.64 0.06
C TYR A 98 8.01 1.47 -0.90
N ASN A 99 8.20 0.25 -0.42
CA ASN A 99 7.89 -0.94 -1.19
C ASN A 99 6.96 -1.86 -0.39
N ASP A 100 5.80 -2.16 -0.95
CA ASP A 100 4.81 -3.09 -0.41
C ASP A 100 4.83 -4.46 -1.10
N TYR A 101 5.85 -4.69 -1.93
CA TYR A 101 6.12 -5.93 -2.67
C TYR A 101 4.96 -6.39 -3.56
N SER A 102 4.07 -5.46 -3.93
CA SER A 102 2.88 -5.74 -4.74
C SER A 102 3.24 -6.18 -6.16
N LEU A 103 4.27 -5.59 -6.76
CA LEU A 103 4.71 -5.95 -8.12
C LEU A 103 5.25 -7.38 -8.16
N GLU A 104 6.13 -7.71 -7.22
CA GLU A 104 6.70 -9.05 -7.06
C GLU A 104 5.60 -10.07 -6.83
N GLN A 105 4.60 -9.75 -6.00
CA GLN A 105 3.46 -10.62 -5.77
C GLN A 105 2.65 -10.86 -7.06
N VAL A 106 2.35 -9.80 -7.84
CA VAL A 106 1.62 -9.94 -9.11
C VAL A 106 2.39 -10.79 -10.10
N LEU A 107 3.70 -10.57 -10.25
CA LEU A 107 4.53 -11.35 -11.17
C LEU A 107 4.57 -12.83 -10.77
N ASN A 108 4.79 -13.12 -9.48
CA ASN A 108 4.83 -14.49 -8.97
C ASN A 108 3.47 -15.20 -9.13
N MET A 109 2.35 -14.48 -8.98
CA MET A 109 1.01 -15.02 -9.22
C MET A 109 0.77 -15.27 -10.71
N GLU A 110 1.21 -14.37 -11.59
CA GLU A 110 1.10 -14.53 -13.05
C GLU A 110 1.82 -15.81 -13.50
N ASP A 111 3.06 -16.01 -13.06
CA ASP A 111 3.85 -17.20 -13.35
C ASP A 111 3.21 -18.47 -12.81
N ALA A 112 2.62 -18.41 -11.60
CA ALA A 112 1.89 -19.54 -11.02
C ALA A 112 0.65 -19.94 -11.84
N GLN A 113 -0.06 -18.96 -12.42
CA GLN A 113 -1.22 -19.22 -13.28
C GLN A 113 -0.81 -19.78 -14.65
N LEU A 114 0.26 -19.23 -15.24
CA LEU A 114 0.84 -19.75 -16.50
C LEU A 114 1.29 -21.20 -16.34
N SER A 115 1.95 -21.52 -15.23
CA SER A 115 2.40 -22.88 -14.91
C SER A 115 1.25 -23.85 -14.63
N ALA A 116 0.08 -23.33 -14.28
CA ALA A 116 -1.15 -24.11 -14.16
C ALA A 116 -1.86 -24.33 -15.51
N GLY A 117 -1.28 -23.86 -16.63
CA GLY A 117 -1.81 -24.02 -17.97
C GLY A 117 -2.82 -22.96 -18.40
N ARG A 118 -2.97 -21.86 -17.66
CA ARG A 118 -3.83 -20.74 -18.08
C ARG A 118 -3.22 -19.97 -19.24
N GLY A 119 -4.09 -19.40 -20.07
CA GLY A 119 -3.67 -18.47 -21.13
C GLY A 119 -3.05 -17.19 -20.56
N LEU A 120 -2.21 -16.51 -21.35
CA LEU A 120 -1.48 -15.32 -20.89
C LEU A 120 -2.40 -14.19 -20.41
N ALA A 121 -3.46 -13.89 -21.16
CA ALA A 121 -4.42 -12.86 -20.76
C ALA A 121 -5.14 -13.23 -19.46
N GLU A 122 -5.58 -14.48 -19.33
CA GLU A 122 -6.25 -14.98 -18.12
C GLU A 122 -5.32 -14.97 -16.90
N ALA A 123 -4.06 -15.36 -17.06
CA ALA A 123 -3.05 -15.33 -16.01
C ALA A 123 -2.82 -13.89 -15.49
N LYS A 124 -2.68 -12.92 -16.41
CA LYS A 124 -2.54 -11.49 -16.05
C LYS A 124 -3.76 -10.95 -15.33
N VAL A 125 -4.97 -11.26 -15.80
CA VAL A 125 -6.23 -10.86 -15.15
C VAL A 125 -6.29 -11.45 -13.74
N ALA A 126 -6.08 -12.76 -13.60
CA ALA A 126 -6.15 -13.43 -12.30
C ALA A 126 -5.11 -12.89 -11.32
N ALA A 127 -3.88 -12.62 -11.77
CA ALA A 127 -2.81 -12.07 -10.94
C ALA A 127 -3.08 -10.62 -10.53
N GLY A 128 -3.45 -9.76 -11.49
CA GLY A 128 -3.70 -8.35 -11.23
C GLY A 128 -4.93 -8.10 -10.37
N SER A 129 -6.04 -8.79 -10.64
CA SER A 129 -7.29 -8.65 -9.87
C SER A 129 -7.27 -9.41 -8.54
N GLY A 130 -6.40 -10.41 -8.38
CA GLY A 130 -6.27 -11.22 -7.15
C GLY A 130 -5.29 -10.65 -6.12
N LEU A 131 -4.69 -9.47 -6.38
CA LEU A 131 -3.73 -8.86 -5.47
C LEU A 131 -4.41 -8.40 -4.18
N LEU A 132 -3.89 -8.84 -3.04
CA LEU A 132 -4.32 -8.39 -1.71
C LEU A 132 -3.32 -7.39 -1.12
N LEU A 133 -3.85 -6.34 -0.50
CA LEU A 133 -3.06 -5.25 0.10
C LEU A 133 -3.41 -5.08 1.59
N PRO A 134 -3.08 -6.07 2.43
CA PRO A 134 -3.49 -6.10 3.84
C PRO A 134 -2.87 -4.98 4.69
N GLN A 135 -1.74 -4.42 4.26
CA GLN A 135 -1.07 -3.29 4.92
C GLN A 135 -1.90 -1.99 4.92
N LEU A 136 -2.83 -1.81 3.98
CA LEU A 136 -3.57 -0.54 3.86
C LEU A 136 -4.46 -0.27 5.08
N ALA A 137 -5.08 -1.31 5.64
CA ALA A 137 -5.82 -1.19 6.90
C ALA A 137 -4.87 -0.82 8.06
N ALA A 138 -3.65 -1.35 8.04
CA ALA A 138 -2.59 -1.03 9.00
C ALA A 138 -2.23 0.47 8.96
N LEU A 139 -1.95 0.99 7.77
CA LEU A 139 -1.55 2.40 7.56
C LEU A 139 -2.68 3.39 7.85
N LYS A 140 -3.93 3.06 7.47
CA LYS A 140 -5.08 3.89 7.82
C LYS A 140 -5.27 3.99 9.33
N GLY A 141 -5.16 2.87 10.06
CA GLY A 141 -5.27 2.93 11.52
C GLY A 141 -4.14 3.73 12.17
N LEU A 142 -2.90 3.64 11.65
CA LEU A 142 -1.81 4.51 12.11
C LEU A 142 -2.20 5.99 11.97
N SER A 143 -2.77 6.39 10.84
CA SER A 143 -3.20 7.78 10.65
C SER A 143 -4.28 8.22 11.66
N GLN A 144 -5.14 7.30 12.10
CA GLN A 144 -6.15 7.57 13.13
C GLN A 144 -5.52 7.71 14.52
N ASP A 145 -4.53 6.87 14.83
CA ASP A 145 -3.75 6.98 16.07
C ASP A 145 -3.04 8.34 16.11
N ILE A 146 -2.36 8.73 15.02
CA ILE A 146 -1.73 10.05 14.87
C ILE A 146 -2.75 11.19 14.99
N GLN A 147 -3.93 11.04 14.39
CA GLN A 147 -5.01 12.03 14.50
C GLN A 147 -5.41 12.27 15.95
N GLN A 148 -5.53 11.21 16.75
CA GLN A 148 -5.85 11.36 18.17
C GLN A 148 -4.73 12.11 18.90
N MET A 149 -3.47 11.77 18.61
CA MET A 149 -2.31 12.45 19.20
C MET A 149 -2.28 13.94 18.87
N GLN A 150 -2.63 14.32 17.63
CA GLN A 150 -2.75 15.72 17.21
C GLN A 150 -3.83 16.47 18.00
N LYS A 151 -4.98 15.85 18.25
CA LYS A 151 -6.04 16.45 19.07
C LYS A 151 -5.57 16.69 20.50
N ASP A 152 -4.83 15.73 21.08
CA ASP A 152 -4.27 15.88 22.43
C ASP A 152 -3.30 17.07 22.50
N TYR A 153 -2.41 17.21 21.51
CA TYR A 153 -1.48 18.33 21.42
C TYR A 153 -2.20 19.68 21.29
N ILE A 154 -3.21 19.76 20.43
CA ILE A 154 -4.03 20.97 20.28
C ILE A 154 -4.75 21.32 21.59
N ALA A 155 -5.31 20.34 22.29
CA ALA A 155 -5.97 20.55 23.58
C ALA A 155 -5.00 21.04 24.66
N ALA A 156 -3.73 20.63 24.59
CA ALA A 156 -2.66 21.13 25.45
C ALA A 156 -2.08 22.48 25.02
N GLY A 157 -2.58 23.09 23.93
CA GLY A 157 -2.07 24.35 23.37
C GLY A 157 -0.81 24.20 22.50
N ASP A 158 -0.32 22.98 22.28
CA ASP A 158 0.86 22.68 21.45
C ASP A 158 0.46 22.41 20.00
N ARG A 159 0.04 23.46 19.30
CA ARG A 159 -0.35 23.36 17.89
C ARG A 159 0.83 22.98 16.98
N ALA A 160 2.05 23.41 17.34
CA ALA A 160 3.26 23.13 16.57
C ALA A 160 3.52 21.62 16.46
N SER A 161 3.38 20.87 17.56
CA SER A 161 3.49 19.40 17.53
C SER A 161 2.40 18.75 16.68
N ALA A 162 1.16 19.26 16.74
CA ALA A 162 0.06 18.74 15.91
C ALA A 162 0.32 18.96 14.40
N GLU A 163 0.89 20.09 14.03
CA GLU A 163 1.31 20.38 12.66
C GLU A 163 2.48 19.52 12.19
N ALA A 164 3.48 19.30 13.04
CA ALA A 164 4.59 18.41 12.73
C ALA A 164 4.10 16.98 12.44
N LEU A 165 3.14 16.48 13.23
CA LEU A 165 2.48 15.19 12.97
C LEU A 165 1.67 15.19 11.69
N ALA A 166 1.00 16.31 11.35
CA ALA A 166 0.25 16.42 10.10
C ALA A 166 1.20 16.32 8.91
N GLN A 167 2.35 17.00 8.97
CA GLN A 167 3.37 16.95 7.93
C GLN A 167 3.92 15.53 7.75
N MET A 168 4.26 14.82 8.83
CA MET A 168 4.71 13.43 8.75
C MET A 168 3.62 12.51 8.17
N GLY A 169 2.36 12.72 8.57
CA GLY A 169 1.21 12.01 8.02
C GLY A 169 1.01 12.25 6.52
N ARG A 170 1.33 13.46 6.04
CA ARG A 170 1.37 13.75 4.61
C ARG A 170 2.50 13.01 3.91
N SER A 171 3.68 12.89 4.51
CA SER A 171 4.78 12.08 3.95
C SER A 171 4.36 10.63 3.76
N LEU A 172 3.66 10.03 4.73
CA LEU A 172 3.05 8.70 4.58
C LEU A 172 2.05 8.67 3.40
N ALA A 173 1.14 9.63 3.31
CA ALA A 173 0.19 9.70 2.20
C ALA A 173 0.87 9.85 0.83
N GLN A 174 1.95 10.64 0.76
CA GLN A 174 2.76 10.86 -0.45
C GLN A 174 3.45 9.58 -0.91
N GLN A 175 3.97 8.78 0.02
CA GLN A 175 4.58 7.49 -0.31
C GLN A 175 3.58 6.48 -0.92
N LEU A 176 2.28 6.61 -0.64
CA LEU A 176 1.22 5.80 -1.26
C LEU A 176 0.69 6.39 -2.58
N THR A 177 0.93 7.68 -2.85
CA THR A 177 0.39 8.39 -4.02
C THR A 177 1.45 8.70 -5.08
N THR A 178 2.72 8.45 -4.78
CA THR A 178 3.85 8.69 -5.69
C THR A 178 4.80 7.48 -5.75
N GLY A 179 5.67 7.47 -6.77
CA GLY A 179 6.72 6.46 -6.90
C GLY A 179 6.21 5.02 -6.91
N GLU A 180 6.85 4.18 -6.11
CA GLU A 180 6.58 2.75 -6.04
C GLU A 180 5.26 2.39 -5.35
N GLY A 181 4.85 3.19 -4.35
CA GLY A 181 3.61 2.94 -3.62
C GLY A 181 2.35 3.28 -4.42
N SER A 182 2.45 4.01 -5.53
CA SER A 182 1.29 4.40 -6.35
C SER A 182 0.95 3.43 -7.49
N ARG A 183 1.63 2.27 -7.55
CA ARG A 183 1.45 1.26 -8.62
C ARG A 183 -0.01 0.80 -8.76
N VAL A 184 -0.73 0.67 -7.65
CA VAL A 184 -2.15 0.29 -7.63
C VAL A 184 -3.00 1.47 -7.15
N LEU A 185 -4.16 1.65 -7.76
CA LEU A 185 -5.02 2.81 -7.59
C LEU A 185 -5.56 2.92 -6.17
N ILE A 186 -5.85 1.78 -5.55
CA ILE A 186 -6.33 1.73 -4.18
C ILE A 186 -5.31 2.29 -3.18
N ASN A 187 -4.00 2.16 -3.41
CA ASN A 187 -2.98 2.79 -2.58
C ASN A 187 -3.14 4.31 -2.61
N GLN A 188 -3.36 4.89 -3.80
CA GLN A 188 -3.54 6.33 -3.95
C GLN A 188 -4.82 6.83 -3.26
N LEU A 189 -5.92 6.08 -3.36
CA LEU A 189 -7.17 6.39 -2.66
C LEU A 189 -7.02 6.31 -1.13
N VAL A 190 -6.25 5.34 -0.62
CA VAL A 190 -5.93 5.22 0.81
C VAL A 190 -4.99 6.34 1.25
N GLY A 191 -4.00 6.71 0.44
CA GLY A 191 -3.14 7.88 0.68
C GLY A 191 -3.96 9.16 0.80
N ALA A 192 -4.90 9.40 -0.12
CA ALA A 192 -5.82 10.54 -0.05
C ALA A 192 -6.69 10.52 1.24
N ALA A 193 -7.14 9.33 1.67
CA ALA A 193 -7.88 9.19 2.92
C ALA A 193 -7.01 9.48 4.15
N ILE A 194 -5.76 8.98 4.18
CA ILE A 194 -4.79 9.23 5.24
C ILE A 194 -4.49 10.72 5.33
N GLU A 195 -4.22 11.39 4.20
CA GLU A 195 -3.94 12.82 4.18
C GLU A 195 -5.12 13.63 4.75
N ARG A 196 -6.35 13.25 4.40
CA ARG A 196 -7.54 13.89 4.97
C ARG A 196 -7.63 13.68 6.50
N ILE A 197 -7.32 12.49 6.98
CA ILE A 197 -7.36 12.14 8.42
C ILE A 197 -6.37 12.98 9.22
N VAL A 198 -5.12 13.10 8.75
CA VAL A 198 -4.03 13.77 9.48
C VAL A 198 -4.08 15.30 9.36
N LEU A 199 -4.80 15.85 8.38
CA LEU A 199 -5.02 17.29 8.27
C LEU A 199 -6.25 17.78 9.02
N SER A 200 -7.25 16.92 9.23
CA SER A 200 -8.52 17.37 9.84
C SER A 200 -8.39 18.03 11.21
N PRO A 201 -7.48 17.63 12.13
CA PRO A 201 -7.38 18.28 13.44
C PRO A 201 -6.94 19.74 13.37
N LEU A 202 -6.26 20.16 12.30
CA LEU A 202 -5.78 21.53 12.15
C LEU A 202 -6.94 22.52 11.89
N GLY A 203 -8.09 22.06 11.42
CA GLY A 203 -9.21 22.91 11.03
C GLY A 203 -9.14 23.36 9.57
N THR A 204 -10.30 23.51 8.93
CA THR A 204 -10.45 23.68 7.47
C THR A 204 -9.88 25.00 6.95
N ASP A 205 -10.02 26.07 7.71
CA ASP A 205 -9.55 27.41 7.31
C ASP A 205 -8.07 27.63 7.65
N TYR A 206 -7.43 26.67 8.32
CA TYR A 206 -6.04 26.76 8.69
C TYR A 206 -5.12 26.59 7.48
N GLN A 207 -4.06 27.40 7.42
CA GLN A 207 -3.03 27.35 6.39
C GLN A 207 -1.68 26.95 7.03
N PRO A 208 -1.39 25.65 7.14
CA PRO A 208 -0.10 25.19 7.66
C PRO A 208 1.02 25.51 6.66
N ALA A 209 2.23 25.79 7.17
CA ALA A 209 3.36 26.23 6.34
C ALA A 209 3.80 25.22 5.26
N PHE A 210 3.47 23.94 5.42
CA PHE A 210 3.80 22.88 4.46
C PHE A 210 2.73 22.68 3.37
N LEU A 211 1.62 23.43 3.41
CA LEU A 211 0.59 23.44 2.36
C LEU A 211 0.66 24.74 1.56
N ASP A 212 0.42 24.61 0.26
CA ASP A 212 0.17 25.75 -0.63
C ASP A 212 -1.34 26.07 -0.60
N GLY A 213 -1.79 26.67 0.50
CA GLY A 213 -3.20 27.00 0.72
C GLY A 213 -3.79 26.40 2.00
N THR A 214 -5.10 26.50 2.13
CA THR A 214 -5.83 26.04 3.32
C THR A 214 -6.03 24.52 3.32
N VAL A 215 -6.29 23.97 4.51
CA VAL A 215 -6.70 22.56 4.64
C VAL A 215 -7.96 22.27 3.82
N GLN A 216 -8.90 23.21 3.72
CA GLN A 216 -10.10 23.08 2.89
C GLN A 216 -9.77 22.96 1.41
N GLN A 217 -8.89 23.82 0.88
CA GLN A 217 -8.45 23.73 -0.52
C GLN A 217 -7.82 22.37 -0.81
N ARG A 218 -6.96 21.87 0.09
CA ARG A 218 -6.40 20.52 -0.05
C ARG A 218 -7.47 19.44 0.00
N PHE A 219 -8.50 19.59 0.84
CA PHE A 219 -9.63 18.65 0.86
C PHE A 219 -10.39 18.63 -0.45
N ASP A 220 -10.59 19.79 -1.09
CA ASP A 220 -11.29 19.89 -2.37
C ASP A 220 -10.48 19.23 -3.50
N GLU A 221 -9.15 19.37 -3.49
CA GLU A 221 -8.25 18.64 -4.41
C GLU A 221 -8.37 17.12 -4.25
N LEU A 222 -8.35 16.64 -3.00
CA LEU A 222 -8.48 15.21 -2.70
C LEU A 222 -9.86 14.67 -3.11
N GLN A 223 -10.93 15.46 -2.98
CA GLN A 223 -12.25 15.08 -3.45
C GLN A 223 -12.31 15.05 -4.99
N THR A 224 -11.71 16.02 -5.66
CA THR A 224 -11.62 16.07 -7.12
C THR A 224 -10.90 14.83 -7.66
N PHE A 225 -9.78 14.45 -7.04
CA PHE A 225 -9.07 13.22 -7.39
C PHE A 225 -9.93 11.97 -7.18
N ARG A 226 -10.65 11.86 -6.06
CA ARG A 226 -11.54 10.70 -5.83
C ARG A 226 -12.65 10.61 -6.88
N GLN A 227 -13.19 11.76 -7.31
CA GLN A 227 -14.22 11.81 -8.32
C GLN A 227 -13.67 11.41 -9.71
N SER A 228 -12.48 11.86 -10.09
CA SER A 228 -11.86 11.43 -11.36
C SER A 228 -11.56 9.93 -11.38
N VAL A 229 -11.12 9.38 -10.24
CA VAL A 229 -10.92 7.93 -10.09
C VAL A 229 -12.22 7.15 -10.25
N LYS A 230 -13.32 7.65 -9.66
CA LYS A 230 -14.64 7.02 -9.80
C LYS A 230 -15.08 6.96 -11.26
N GLU A 231 -14.90 8.04 -12.01
CA GLU A 231 -15.22 8.11 -13.44
C GLU A 231 -14.39 7.11 -14.26
N LEU A 232 -13.08 7.00 -13.97
CA LEU A 232 -12.21 6.01 -14.63
C LEU A 232 -12.65 4.57 -14.37
N ILE A 233 -13.05 4.24 -13.14
CA ILE A 233 -13.45 2.88 -12.76
C ILE A 233 -14.82 2.53 -13.38
N GLN A 234 -15.74 3.49 -13.51
CA GLN A 234 -17.08 3.23 -14.08
C GLN A 234 -17.02 2.68 -15.50
N GLY A 235 -16.09 3.16 -16.32
CA GLY A 235 -15.87 2.62 -17.67
C GLY A 235 -15.08 1.30 -17.71
N PHE A 236 -14.37 0.96 -16.64
CA PHE A 236 -13.46 -0.19 -16.61
C PHE A 236 -14.19 -1.53 -16.56
N GLU A 237 -15.20 -1.68 -15.70
CA GLU A 237 -15.92 -2.95 -15.53
C GLU A 237 -16.65 -3.39 -16.83
N PRO A 238 -17.41 -2.54 -17.53
CA PRO A 238 -17.98 -2.89 -18.83
C PRO A 238 -16.90 -3.26 -19.86
N TRP A 239 -15.79 -2.51 -19.90
CA TRP A 239 -14.69 -2.80 -20.82
C TRP A 239 -14.06 -4.18 -20.54
N MET A 240 -13.79 -4.52 -19.28
CA MET A 240 -13.19 -5.81 -18.89
C MET A 240 -13.99 -7.01 -19.41
N THR A 241 -15.31 -6.93 -19.46
CA THR A 241 -16.17 -8.03 -19.94
C THR A 241 -16.12 -8.25 -21.45
N GLY A 242 -15.83 -7.19 -22.22
CA GLY A 242 -15.80 -7.22 -23.69
C GLY A 242 -14.41 -7.11 -24.32
N ALA A 243 -13.37 -6.91 -23.51
CA ALA A 243 -12.00 -6.73 -23.96
C ALA A 243 -11.44 -8.00 -24.61
N SER A 244 -10.70 -7.82 -25.71
CA SER A 244 -9.93 -8.91 -26.32
C SER A 244 -8.72 -9.29 -25.47
N GLU A 245 -8.17 -10.49 -25.68
CA GLU A 245 -6.95 -10.94 -24.99
C GLU A 245 -5.79 -9.95 -25.10
N THR A 246 -5.58 -9.40 -26.30
CA THR A 246 -4.53 -8.40 -26.57
C THR A 246 -4.73 -7.12 -25.77
N GLU A 247 -5.98 -6.68 -25.60
CA GLU A 247 -6.32 -5.49 -24.84
C GLU A 247 -6.12 -5.71 -23.33
N LEU A 248 -6.53 -6.87 -22.82
CA LEU A 248 -6.28 -7.28 -21.45
C LEU A 248 -4.77 -7.34 -21.16
N ILE A 249 -4.00 -7.99 -22.03
CA ILE A 249 -2.53 -8.06 -21.92
C ILE A 249 -1.93 -6.66 -21.88
N SER A 250 -2.30 -5.79 -22.83
CA SER A 250 -1.82 -4.42 -22.90
C SER A 250 -2.14 -3.62 -21.64
N TYR A 251 -3.34 -3.75 -21.10
CA TYR A 251 -3.73 -3.06 -19.87
C TYR A 251 -2.91 -3.51 -18.66
N PHE A 252 -2.82 -4.82 -18.38
CA PHE A 252 -2.11 -5.33 -17.21
C PHE A 252 -0.59 -5.11 -17.29
N ASP A 253 0.00 -5.11 -18.48
CA ASP A 253 1.40 -4.75 -18.65
C ASP A 253 1.64 -3.26 -18.39
N ARG A 254 0.72 -2.38 -18.84
CA ARG A 254 0.78 -0.95 -18.50
C ARG A 254 0.59 -0.69 -17.02
N MET A 255 -0.29 -1.43 -16.35
CA MET A 255 -0.46 -1.35 -14.89
C MET A 255 0.86 -1.63 -14.18
N LYS A 256 1.56 -2.73 -14.55
CA LYS A 256 2.86 -3.09 -13.95
C LYS A 256 3.96 -2.06 -14.24
N LEU A 257 4.00 -1.50 -15.45
CA LEU A 257 5.08 -0.59 -15.88
C LEU A 257 4.85 0.88 -15.48
N GLN A 258 3.60 1.33 -15.47
CA GLN A 258 3.24 2.75 -15.38
C GLN A 258 2.34 3.07 -14.19
N GLY A 259 1.81 2.05 -13.51
CA GLY A 259 0.78 2.17 -12.49
C GLY A 259 -0.64 2.14 -13.06
N GLU A 260 -1.56 1.64 -12.27
CA GLU A 260 -2.96 1.40 -12.61
C GLU A 260 -3.69 2.66 -13.08
N TYR A 261 -3.45 3.81 -12.41
CA TYR A 261 -4.08 5.08 -12.79
C TYR A 261 -3.73 5.49 -14.24
N LYS A 262 -2.45 5.36 -14.62
CA LYS A 262 -2.01 5.69 -15.99
C LYS A 262 -2.52 4.66 -17.01
N ALA A 263 -2.62 3.39 -16.61
CA ALA A 263 -3.22 2.34 -17.44
C ALA A 263 -4.71 2.62 -17.71
N LEU A 264 -5.47 3.06 -16.71
CA LEU A 264 -6.88 3.45 -16.85
C LEU A 264 -7.05 4.72 -17.70
N LEU A 265 -6.20 5.73 -17.53
CA LEU A 265 -6.21 6.92 -18.41
C LEU A 265 -5.92 6.56 -19.87
N TRP A 266 -4.96 5.68 -20.10
CA TRP A 266 -4.69 5.17 -21.44
C TRP A 266 -5.92 4.47 -22.03
N LEU A 267 -6.60 3.65 -21.22
CA LEU A 267 -7.80 2.95 -21.63
C LEU A 267 -8.93 3.91 -21.99
N GLN A 268 -9.20 4.88 -21.12
CA GLN A 268 -10.20 5.93 -21.35
C GLN A 268 -9.92 6.70 -22.65
N ASN A 269 -8.68 7.11 -22.87
CA ASN A 269 -8.30 7.84 -24.09
C ASN A 269 -8.41 6.99 -25.37
N ARG A 270 -8.15 5.69 -25.27
CA ARG A 270 -8.21 4.77 -26.41
C ARG A 270 -9.64 4.41 -26.80
N HIS A 271 -10.54 4.24 -25.83
CA HIS A 271 -11.89 3.74 -26.04
C HIS A 271 -12.98 4.80 -25.88
N GLY A 272 -12.62 6.05 -25.52
CA GLY A 272 -13.58 7.11 -25.27
C GLY A 272 -14.53 6.80 -24.12
N LEU A 273 -14.08 6.02 -23.12
CA LEU A 273 -14.86 5.67 -21.93
C LEU A 273 -15.16 6.97 -21.15
N ARG A 274 -16.36 7.52 -21.35
CA ARG A 274 -16.88 8.66 -20.61
C ARG A 274 -17.76 8.20 -19.47
#